data_AF-A0A5P9IKD5-F1
#
_entry.id   AF-A0A5P9IKD5-F1
#
_cell.length_a   1.000
_cell.length_b   1.000
_cell.length_c   1.000
_cell.angle_alpha   90.00
_cell.angle_beta   90.00
_cell.angle_gamma   90.00
#
_symmetry.space_group_name_H-M   'P 1'
#
loop_
_entity.id
_entity.type
_entity.pdbx_description
1 polymer ?
#
loop_
_entity_poly.entity_id
_entity_poly.type
_entity_poly.pdbx_seq_one_letter_code
_entity_poly.pdbx_strand_id
1 'polypeptide(L)'
;MTKTMPQDGFYAKVRRGLPDLVAQWLTLGQGDADRLALLLAETARVTRIGLPEETPSGETLAAWSRPDGEEPPLWAARTATFLLVQMPARPVPAGDDEACAWAYCWLRNRDDEDVEAAERALPEHLLGPLAAALRAAWTDLKGLRLV
;
A
#
# COMPACT_ATOMS: atom_id res chain seq x y z
N MET A 1 -10.61 7.56 -31.14
CA MET A 1 -10.93 6.23 -30.58
C MET A 1 -10.85 6.33 -29.06
N THR A 2 -12.00 6.46 -28.41
CA THR A 2 -12.12 6.53 -26.96
C THR A 2 -11.87 5.14 -26.39
N LYS A 3 -10.67 4.91 -25.83
CA LYS A 3 -10.36 3.68 -25.10
C LYS A 3 -11.15 3.72 -23.80
N THR A 4 -12.28 3.02 -23.77
CA THR A 4 -13.02 2.73 -22.56
C THR A 4 -12.05 2.06 -21.58
N MET A 5 -11.53 2.82 -20.60
CA MET A 5 -10.83 2.20 -19.47
C MET A 5 -11.86 1.31 -18.79
N PRO A 6 -11.58 0.02 -18.54
CA PRO A 6 -12.48 -0.78 -17.74
C PRO A 6 -12.56 -0.10 -16.36
N GLN A 7 -13.77 0.23 -15.92
CA GLN A 7 -14.01 0.74 -14.56
C GLN A 7 -13.57 -0.29 -13.48
N ASP A 8 -13.20 -1.50 -13.90
CA ASP A 8 -12.67 -2.61 -13.08
C ASP A 8 -11.19 -2.93 -13.34
N GLY A 9 -10.39 -1.98 -13.82
CA GLY A 9 -8.94 -2.17 -13.99
C GLY A 9 -8.21 -2.43 -12.67
N PHE A 10 -7.01 -3.05 -12.73
CA PHE A 10 -6.19 -3.34 -11.54
C PHE A 10 -5.98 -2.09 -10.66
N TYR A 11 -5.65 -0.95 -11.27
CA TYR A 11 -5.47 0.30 -10.53
C TYR A 11 -6.75 0.80 -9.83
N ALA A 12 -7.94 0.49 -10.34
CA ALA A 12 -9.19 0.81 -9.64
C ALA A 12 -9.34 0.00 -8.35
N LYS A 13 -8.94 -1.28 -8.35
CA LYS A 13 -8.87 -2.12 -7.15
C LYS A 13 -7.86 -1.57 -6.15
N VAL A 14 -6.67 -1.19 -6.63
CA VAL A 14 -5.63 -0.56 -5.80
C VAL A 14 -6.19 0.66 -5.07
N ARG A 15 -6.81 1.61 -5.79
CA ARG A 15 -7.35 2.83 -5.17
C ARG A 15 -8.39 2.55 -4.09
N ARG A 16 -9.24 1.54 -4.29
CA ARG A 16 -10.22 1.11 -3.28
C ARG A 16 -9.57 0.45 -2.05
N GLY A 17 -8.43 -0.23 -2.22
CA GLY A 17 -7.69 -0.87 -1.13
C GLY A 17 -6.66 0.02 -0.41
N LEU A 18 -6.32 1.21 -0.92
CA LEU A 18 -5.35 2.09 -0.24
C LEU A 18 -5.79 2.51 1.18
N PRO A 19 -7.08 2.88 1.42
CA PRO A 19 -7.56 3.18 2.76
C PRO A 19 -7.38 2.01 3.74
N ASP A 20 -7.58 0.78 3.28
CA ASP A 20 -7.49 -0.42 4.12
C ASP A 20 -6.06 -0.63 4.67
N LEU A 21 -5.03 -0.28 3.90
CA LEU A 21 -3.63 -0.31 4.39
C LEU A 21 -3.42 0.68 5.55
N VAL A 22 -4.00 1.87 5.45
CA VAL A 22 -3.93 2.89 6.50
C VAL A 22 -4.77 2.47 7.70
N ALA A 23 -5.94 1.87 7.47
CA ALA A 23 -6.81 1.33 8.51
C ALA A 23 -6.13 0.18 9.27
N GLN A 24 -5.43 -0.70 8.57
CA GLN A 24 -4.71 -1.80 9.19
C GLN A 24 -3.52 -1.29 10.01
N TRP A 25 -2.80 -0.26 9.53
CA TRP A 25 -1.78 0.43 10.34
C TRP A 25 -2.38 1.06 11.60
N LEU A 26 -3.52 1.75 11.47
CA LEU A 26 -4.22 2.37 12.59
C LEU A 26 -4.71 1.34 13.62
N THR A 27 -5.16 0.17 13.16
CA THR A 27 -5.71 -0.89 14.00
C THR A 27 -4.62 -1.70 14.73
N LEU A 28 -3.52 -2.01 14.04
CA LEU A 28 -2.44 -2.83 14.59
C LEU A 28 -1.34 -2.01 15.26
N GLY A 29 -1.18 -0.75 14.84
CA GLY A 29 -0.25 0.20 15.41
C GLY A 29 -0.59 0.44 16.87
N GLN A 30 0.27 0.00 17.79
CA GLN A 30 0.06 0.20 19.21
C GLN A 30 0.40 1.66 19.59
N GLY A 31 -0.58 2.55 19.54
CA GLY A 31 -0.44 3.96 19.88
C GLY A 31 -1.74 4.75 19.65
N ASP A 32 -1.77 5.99 20.11
CA ASP A 32 -2.81 6.94 19.69
C ASP A 32 -2.63 7.34 18.21
N ALA A 33 -3.70 7.84 17.61
CA ALA A 33 -3.73 8.14 16.17
C ALA A 33 -2.70 9.20 15.76
N ASP A 34 -2.45 10.22 16.60
CA ASP A 34 -1.46 11.26 16.32
C ASP A 34 -0.04 10.69 16.29
N ARG A 35 0.29 9.81 17.23
CA ARG A 35 1.58 9.13 17.27
C ARG A 35 1.76 8.22 16.06
N LEU A 36 0.72 7.50 15.65
CA LEU A 36 0.76 6.65 14.47
C LEU A 36 0.91 7.46 13.18
N ALA A 37 0.30 8.65 13.11
CA ALA A 37 0.43 9.58 11.99
C ALA A 37 1.85 10.15 11.90
N LEU A 38 2.43 10.53 13.05
CA LEU A 38 3.83 10.96 13.15
C LEU A 38 4.79 9.86 12.70
N LEU A 39 4.64 8.64 13.23
CA LEU A 39 5.50 7.52 12.86
C LEU A 39 5.43 7.21 11.37
N LEU A 40 4.24 7.27 10.79
CA LEU A 40 4.04 7.08 9.36
C LEU A 40 4.78 8.15 8.54
N ALA A 41 4.65 9.43 8.89
CA ALA A 41 5.31 10.52 8.17
C ALA A 41 6.84 10.46 8.30
N GLU A 42 7.36 10.19 9.49
CA GLU A 42 8.80 10.17 9.74
C GLU A 42 9.46 8.97 9.09
N THR A 43 8.77 7.82 9.10
CA THR A 43 9.23 6.65 8.36
C THR A 43 9.30 6.96 6.87
N ALA A 44 8.29 7.64 6.31
CA ALA A 44 8.29 8.01 4.89
C ALA A 44 9.52 8.87 4.54
N ARG A 45 9.81 9.88 5.36
CA ARG A 45 10.99 10.77 5.19
C ARG A 45 12.31 10.01 5.29
N VAL A 46 12.49 9.19 6.33
CA VAL A 46 13.75 8.48 6.59
C VAL A 46 14.03 7.41 5.53
N THR A 47 13.00 6.67 5.12
CA THR A 47 13.09 5.62 4.10
C THR A 47 13.08 6.16 2.66
N ARG A 48 12.77 7.45 2.49
CA ARG A 48 12.57 8.11 1.19
C ARG A 48 11.47 7.47 0.33
N ILE A 49 10.51 6.78 0.97
CA ILE A 49 9.29 6.31 0.29
C ILE A 49 8.46 7.49 -0.22
N GLY A 50 8.45 8.59 0.53
CA GLY A 50 7.88 9.86 0.13
C GLY A 50 8.38 11.01 1.00
N LEU A 51 7.99 12.22 0.64
CA LEU A 51 8.37 13.44 1.34
C LEU A 51 7.09 14.18 1.76
N PRO A 52 6.43 13.75 2.86
CA PRO A 52 5.30 14.49 3.39
C PRO A 52 5.75 15.92 3.76
N GLU A 53 5.10 16.90 3.14
CA GLU A 53 5.36 18.33 3.41
C GLU A 53 5.08 18.66 4.87
N GLU A 54 3.97 18.14 5.39
CA GLU A 54 3.56 18.28 6.78
C GLU A 54 3.30 16.90 7.40
N THR A 55 3.47 16.80 8.71
CA THR A 55 3.06 15.60 9.45
C THR A 55 1.53 15.64 9.61
N PRO A 56 0.79 14.62 9.11
CA PRO A 56 -0.66 14.57 9.27
C PRO A 56 -1.04 14.42 10.75
N SER A 57 -2.22 14.91 11.11
CA SER A 57 -2.82 14.64 12.42
C SER A 57 -3.41 13.23 12.48
N GLY A 58 -3.72 12.76 13.68
CA GLY A 58 -4.47 11.54 13.89
C GLY A 58 -5.87 11.58 13.26
N GLU A 59 -6.50 12.76 13.20
CA GLU A 59 -7.79 12.94 12.51
C GLU A 59 -7.64 12.76 11.00
N THR A 60 -6.60 13.32 10.39
CA THR A 60 -6.28 13.12 8.97
C THR A 60 -6.00 11.64 8.69
N LEU A 61 -5.23 10.97 9.55
CA LEU A 61 -4.96 9.54 9.43
C LEU A 61 -6.26 8.70 9.51
N ALA A 62 -7.15 9.04 10.44
CA ALA A 62 -8.46 8.39 10.57
C ALA A 62 -9.37 8.67 9.35
N ALA A 63 -9.30 9.86 8.75
CA ALA A 63 -9.99 10.15 7.50
C ALA A 63 -9.48 9.26 6.36
N TRP A 64 -8.17 9.12 6.22
CA TRP A 64 -7.55 8.27 5.21
C TRP A 64 -7.85 6.77 5.37
N SER A 65 -8.13 6.33 6.59
CA SER A 65 -8.45 4.92 6.86
C SER A 65 -9.87 4.50 6.46
N ARG A 66 -10.73 5.46 6.10
CA ARG A 66 -12.15 5.19 5.85
C ARG A 66 -12.41 4.98 4.35
N PRO A 67 -13.23 4.00 3.94
CA PRO A 67 -13.60 3.79 2.54
C PRO A 67 -14.31 4.98 1.89
N ASP A 68 -15.07 5.74 2.68
CA ASP A 68 -15.77 6.97 2.29
C ASP A 68 -15.01 8.25 2.69
N GLY A 69 -13.78 8.10 3.19
CA GLY A 69 -12.92 9.20 3.59
C GLY A 69 -12.13 9.81 2.43
N GLU A 70 -11.19 10.70 2.78
CA GLU A 70 -10.23 11.23 1.82
C GLU A 70 -9.28 10.13 1.36
N GLU A 71 -9.01 10.05 0.05
CA GLU A 71 -8.06 9.06 -0.48
C GLU A 71 -6.65 9.34 0.09
N PRO A 72 -6.01 8.37 0.76
CA PRO A 72 -4.68 8.59 1.30
C PRO A 72 -3.69 8.95 0.19
N PRO A 73 -2.77 9.90 0.43
CA PRO A 73 -1.68 10.12 -0.50
C PRO A 73 -0.85 8.84 -0.62
N LEU A 74 -0.35 8.54 -1.82
CA LEU A 74 0.30 7.25 -2.10
C LEU A 74 1.50 6.97 -1.18
N TRP A 75 2.22 8.00 -0.74
CA TRP A 75 3.33 7.82 0.22
C TRP A 75 2.84 7.23 1.56
N ALA A 76 1.63 7.56 2.01
CA ALA A 76 1.09 7.07 3.28
C ALA A 76 0.80 5.58 3.19
N ALA A 77 0.07 5.13 2.16
CA ALA A 77 -0.22 3.71 1.92
C ALA A 77 1.06 2.88 1.68
N ARG A 78 2.02 3.44 0.92
CA ARG A 78 3.33 2.81 0.71
C ARG A 78 4.12 2.66 2.01
N THR A 79 4.08 3.67 2.88
CA THR A 79 4.78 3.62 4.16
C THR A 79 4.09 2.69 5.15
N ALA A 80 2.75 2.66 5.16
CA ALA A 80 1.98 1.70 5.93
C ALA A 80 2.34 0.27 5.53
N THR A 81 2.40 -0.03 4.23
CA THR A 81 2.87 -1.32 3.69
C THR A 81 4.27 -1.66 4.21
N PHE A 82 5.23 -0.71 4.14
CA PHE A 82 6.58 -0.90 4.64
C PHE A 82 6.62 -1.23 6.14
N LEU A 83 5.77 -0.62 6.96
CA LEU A 83 5.70 -0.91 8.39
C LEU A 83 5.01 -2.25 8.66
N LEU A 84 3.89 -2.52 8.00
CA LEU A 84 3.07 -3.72 8.19
C LEU A 84 3.84 -5.01 7.86
N VAL A 85 4.66 -5.05 6.79
CA VAL A 85 5.48 -6.24 6.45
C VAL A 85 6.48 -6.61 7.55
N GLN A 86 6.84 -5.66 8.42
CA GLN A 86 7.81 -5.86 9.50
C GLN A 86 7.13 -6.19 10.84
N MET A 87 5.79 -6.13 10.91
CA MET A 87 5.09 -6.31 12.17
C MET A 87 5.11 -7.77 12.65
N PRO A 88 5.35 -8.01 13.95
CA PRO A 88 5.35 -9.37 14.51
C PRO A 88 3.96 -10.03 14.46
N ALA A 89 2.89 -9.23 14.36
CA ALA A 89 1.51 -9.69 14.20
C ALA A 89 1.25 -10.37 12.84
N ARG A 90 2.18 -10.26 11.87
CA ARG A 90 2.10 -10.86 10.53
C ARG A 90 0.76 -10.56 9.83
N PRO A 91 0.42 -9.27 9.64
CA PRO A 91 -0.82 -8.88 8.98
C PRO A 91 -0.90 -9.45 7.56
N VAL A 92 -2.12 -9.75 7.13
CA VAL A 92 -2.45 -10.18 5.77
C VAL A 92 -3.61 -9.34 5.25
N PRO A 93 -3.77 -9.15 3.93
CA PRO A 93 -4.94 -8.47 3.38
C PRO A 93 -6.23 -9.20 3.75
N ALA A 94 -7.27 -8.43 4.07
CA ALA A 94 -8.61 -8.92 4.37
C ALA A 94 -9.46 -9.21 3.12
N GLY A 95 -9.06 -8.68 1.95
CA GLY A 95 -9.81 -8.83 0.70
C GLY A 95 -8.98 -8.55 -0.56
N ASP A 96 -9.62 -8.69 -1.72
CA ASP A 96 -8.97 -8.58 -3.04
C ASP A 96 -8.47 -7.17 -3.36
N ASP A 97 -9.28 -6.14 -3.06
CA ASP A 97 -8.89 -4.74 -3.26
C ASP A 97 -7.67 -4.39 -2.38
N GLU A 98 -7.69 -4.79 -1.09
CA GLU A 98 -6.56 -4.60 -0.18
C GLU A 98 -5.31 -5.37 -0.64
N ALA A 99 -5.46 -6.62 -1.10
CA ALA A 99 -4.35 -7.41 -1.65
C ALA A 99 -3.71 -6.74 -2.87
N CYS A 100 -4.53 -6.13 -3.75
CA CYS A 100 -4.04 -5.34 -4.88
C CYS A 100 -3.25 -4.12 -4.41
N ALA A 101 -3.73 -3.40 -3.39
CA ALA A 101 -3.04 -2.25 -2.80
C ALA A 101 -1.70 -2.66 -2.16
N TRP A 102 -1.69 -3.73 -1.37
CA TRP A 102 -0.49 -4.34 -0.79
C TRP A 102 0.56 -4.64 -1.86
N ALA A 103 0.18 -5.38 -2.91
CA ALA A 103 1.07 -5.76 -4.00
C ALA A 103 1.62 -4.54 -4.75
N TYR A 104 0.75 -3.56 -5.05
CA TYR A 104 1.15 -2.34 -5.73
C TYR A 104 2.14 -1.51 -4.89
N CYS A 105 1.86 -1.30 -3.60
CA CYS A 105 2.73 -0.57 -2.70
C CYS A 105 4.06 -1.31 -2.46
N TRP A 106 4.02 -2.63 -2.31
CA TRP A 106 5.22 -3.47 -2.18
C TRP A 106 6.17 -3.29 -3.36
N LEU A 107 5.67 -3.44 -4.59
CA LEU A 107 6.48 -3.27 -5.80
C LEU A 107 7.01 -1.85 -5.93
N ARG A 108 6.24 -0.82 -5.56
CA ARG A 108 6.70 0.58 -5.64
C ARG A 108 7.68 0.98 -4.57
N ASN A 109 7.80 0.23 -3.48
CA ASN A 109 8.80 0.48 -2.45
C ASN A 109 10.17 -0.09 -2.82
N ARG A 110 10.28 -0.75 -3.97
CA ARG A 110 11.42 -1.56 -4.36
C ARG A 110 11.74 -1.29 -5.84
N ASP A 111 12.94 -1.69 -6.25
CA ASP A 111 13.34 -1.70 -7.65
C ASP A 111 13.81 -3.11 -8.00
N ASP A 112 12.88 -4.06 -7.94
CA ASP A 112 13.14 -5.45 -8.29
C ASP A 112 13.23 -5.60 -9.81
N GLU A 113 14.08 -6.52 -10.28
CA GLU A 113 14.35 -6.74 -11.71
C GLU A 113 13.19 -7.47 -12.40
N ASP A 114 12.65 -8.49 -11.73
CA ASP A 114 11.56 -9.36 -12.16
C ASP A 114 10.53 -9.62 -11.04
N VAL A 115 9.39 -10.23 -11.38
CA VAL A 115 8.33 -10.50 -10.41
C VAL A 115 8.77 -11.57 -9.41
N GLU A 116 9.60 -12.52 -9.83
CA GLU A 116 10.15 -13.60 -9.00
C GLU A 116 11.08 -13.06 -7.89
N ALA A 117 11.85 -12.01 -8.16
CA ALA A 117 12.65 -11.31 -7.15
C ALA A 117 11.75 -10.61 -6.12
N ALA A 118 10.68 -9.95 -6.58
CA ALA A 118 9.69 -9.34 -5.70
C ALA A 118 8.95 -10.37 -4.84
N GLU A 119 8.60 -11.55 -5.41
CA GLU A 119 8.00 -12.67 -4.69
C GLU A 119 8.95 -13.22 -3.62
N ARG A 120 10.22 -13.48 -3.96
CA ARG A 120 11.22 -14.02 -3.00
C ARG A 120 11.52 -13.08 -1.84
N ALA A 121 11.35 -11.78 -2.04
CA ALA A 121 11.58 -10.78 -1.01
C ALA A 121 10.39 -10.64 -0.05
N LEU A 122 9.21 -11.19 -0.37
CA LEU A 122 8.05 -11.14 0.52
C LEU A 122 8.28 -11.99 1.77
N PRO A 123 7.83 -11.52 2.94
CA PRO A 123 7.67 -12.37 4.11
C PRO A 123 6.79 -13.59 3.81
N GLU A 124 7.11 -14.74 4.40
CA GLU A 124 6.44 -16.02 4.13
C GLU A 124 4.91 -15.96 4.28
N HIS A 125 4.41 -15.25 5.30
CA HIS A 125 2.99 -15.09 5.56
C HIS A 125 2.22 -14.33 4.46
N LEU A 126 2.93 -13.59 3.59
CA LEU A 126 2.34 -12.82 2.49
C LEU A 126 2.46 -13.51 1.13
N LEU A 127 3.27 -14.57 1.01
CA LEU A 127 3.45 -15.28 -0.26
C LEU A 127 2.13 -15.80 -0.83
N GLY A 128 1.36 -16.52 0.00
CA GLY A 128 0.05 -17.06 -0.39
C GLY A 128 -0.97 -15.94 -0.68
N PRO A 129 -1.24 -15.04 0.28
CA PRO A 129 -2.24 -13.98 0.11
C PRO A 129 -1.97 -13.02 -1.07
N LEU A 130 -0.70 -12.75 -1.40
CA LEU A 130 -0.34 -11.79 -2.45
C LEU A 130 0.01 -12.41 -3.79
N ALA A 131 0.10 -13.74 -3.94
CA ALA A 131 0.60 -14.37 -5.17
C ALA A 131 -0.10 -13.88 -6.45
N ALA A 132 -1.44 -13.86 -6.46
CA ALA A 132 -2.19 -13.40 -7.63
C ALA A 132 -2.10 -11.88 -7.83
N ALA A 133 -2.25 -11.11 -6.75
CA ALA A 133 -2.21 -9.67 -6.77
C ALA A 133 -0.84 -9.13 -7.21
N LEU A 134 0.26 -9.77 -6.81
CA LEU A 134 1.61 -9.36 -7.16
C LEU A 134 1.90 -9.53 -8.65
N ARG A 135 1.47 -10.64 -9.24
CA ARG A 135 1.59 -10.85 -10.69
C ARG A 135 0.77 -9.84 -11.48
N ALA A 136 -0.46 -9.58 -11.05
CA ALA A 136 -1.31 -8.55 -11.65
C ALA A 136 -0.68 -7.14 -11.54
N ALA A 137 -0.16 -6.79 -10.36
CA ALA A 137 0.53 -5.53 -10.11
C ALA A 137 1.78 -5.36 -10.98
N TRP A 138 2.54 -6.44 -11.17
CA TRP A 138 3.73 -6.42 -12.03
C TRP A 138 3.37 -6.19 -13.50
N THR A 139 2.34 -6.89 -14.01
CA THR A 139 1.82 -6.69 -15.37
C THR A 139 1.36 -5.24 -15.57
N ASP A 140 0.64 -4.67 -14.61
CA ASP A 140 0.21 -3.27 -14.66
C ASP A 140 1.42 -2.30 -14.67
N LEU A 141 2.38 -2.51 -13.77
CA LEU A 141 3.59 -1.68 -13.67
C LEU A 141 4.44 -1.70 -14.94
N LYS A 142 4.63 -2.86 -15.58
CA LYS A 142 5.37 -2.96 -16.85
C LYS A 142 4.54 -2.48 -18.04
N GLY A 143 3.23 -2.70 -18.02
CA GLY A 143 2.31 -2.15 -19.02
C GLY A 143 2.35 -0.63 -19.08
N LEU A 144 2.57 0.05 -17.95
CA LEU A 144 2.78 1.50 -17.87
C LEU A 144 4.16 1.96 -18.36
N ARG A 145 5.17 1.08 -18.40
CA ARG A 145 6.53 1.41 -18.88
C ARG A 145 6.73 1.18 -20.38
N LEU A 146 5.80 0.49 -21.05
CA LEU A 146 5.87 0.15 -22.48
C LEU A 146 5.07 1.12 -23.38
N VAL A 147 4.53 2.21 -22.82
CA VAL A 147 3.78 3.27 -23.54
C VAL A 147 4.65 4.51 -23.69
#